data_AF-K9VQ46-F1
#
_entry.id   AF-K9VQ46-F1
#
_cell.length_a   1.000
_cell.length_b   1.000
_cell.length_c   1.000
_cell.angle_alpha   90.00
_cell.angle_beta   90.00
_cell.angle_gamma   90.00
#
_symmetry.space_group_name_H-M   'P 1'
#
loop_
_entity.id
_entity.type
_entity.pdbx_description
1 polymer ?
#
loop_
_entity_poly.entity_id
_entity_poly.type
_entity_poly.pdbx_seq_one_letter_code
_entity_poly.pdbx_strand_id
1 'polypeptide(L)'
;MMNLTAHFFSEKALAIVCVIAAFVVLGGKVFATAIDYAPPFKETSFYSTTISANNDLGDIYYPKPSDLNSGNYSFPIVLLLQGALVDKSFYSDYASHVARYGFVVVVPNHLRPSPFNPTSPPNLASETSQIAAVLSQMAIENKKPTSPIASVIDTQRLGLLGHSFGGAVGLSVIANKCLPELYLCQEPFTRPKELLAGAFFGANLRNPISNEFVAIANDGIAVALIQGGIDGVALPDRSHSTFDQIQTPPKALITVMGANHFSITNVNNPAGANPDRNTATLEQAVGIETIARWSALFLRANMLKDRAAFDYIYSQGDALDPNVRVTSVAVPKPSSK
;
A
#
# COMPACT_ATOMS: atom_id res chain seq x y z
N MET A 1 -23.53 -84.42 35.35
CA MET A 1 -22.56 -83.79 36.28
C MET A 1 -22.46 -82.31 35.90
N MET A 2 -22.70 -81.43 36.88
CA MET A 2 -22.13 -80.06 37.10
C MET A 2 -21.39 -79.38 35.92
N ASN A 3 -21.56 -78.11 35.55
CA ASN A 3 -21.90 -76.87 36.28
C ASN A 3 -22.35 -75.77 35.26
N LEU A 4 -23.38 -74.95 35.57
CA LEU A 4 -23.35 -73.49 35.90
C LEU A 4 -22.47 -72.62 34.95
N THR A 5 -22.89 -71.49 34.35
CA THR A 5 -23.81 -70.38 34.72
C THR A 5 -23.98 -69.46 33.49
N ALA A 6 -25.20 -69.04 33.08
CA ALA A 6 -25.89 -67.76 33.39
C ALA A 6 -25.28 -66.51 32.65
N HIS A 7 -25.97 -65.50 32.11
CA HIS A 7 -27.34 -64.97 32.15
C HIS A 7 -27.59 -64.07 30.90
N PHE A 8 -28.86 -63.99 30.45
CA PHE A 8 -29.66 -62.85 29.93
C PHE A 8 -28.98 -61.49 29.63
N PHE A 9 -29.28 -60.75 28.54
CA PHE A 9 -30.55 -60.03 28.26
C PHE A 9 -30.65 -59.51 26.80
N SER A 10 -31.91 -59.33 26.37
CA SER A 10 -32.41 -58.80 25.09
C SER A 10 -32.26 -57.28 24.95
N GLU A 11 -31.69 -56.79 23.85
CA GLU A 11 -31.72 -55.37 23.47
C GLU A 11 -32.95 -55.03 22.60
N LYS A 12 -33.70 -54.02 23.04
CA LYS A 12 -34.84 -53.43 22.33
C LYS A 12 -34.37 -52.40 21.33
N ALA A 13 -34.89 -52.47 20.11
CA ALA A 13 -34.69 -51.48 19.05
C ALA A 13 -35.33 -50.13 19.44
N LEU A 14 -34.55 -49.05 19.29
CA LEU A 14 -34.98 -47.67 19.50
C LEU A 14 -35.42 -47.08 18.15
N ALA A 15 -36.71 -46.77 18.01
CA ALA A 15 -37.26 -46.06 16.86
C ALA A 15 -37.09 -44.54 17.04
N ILE A 16 -36.34 -43.89 16.15
CA ILE A 16 -36.22 -42.43 16.09
C ILE A 16 -37.27 -41.90 15.09
N VAL A 17 -38.23 -41.13 15.60
CA VAL A 17 -39.20 -40.39 14.79
C VAL A 17 -38.62 -39.02 14.47
N CYS A 18 -38.26 -38.78 13.20
CA CYS A 18 -37.87 -37.46 12.70
C CYS A 18 -39.12 -36.65 12.35
N VAL A 19 -39.44 -35.64 13.16
CA VAL A 19 -40.42 -34.61 12.81
C VAL A 19 -39.73 -33.59 11.92
N ILE A 20 -40.04 -33.58 10.62
CA ILE A 20 -39.60 -32.55 9.68
C ILE A 20 -40.59 -31.37 9.81
N ALA A 21 -40.15 -30.29 10.46
CA ALA A 21 -40.83 -29.00 10.38
C ALA A 21 -40.42 -28.31 9.06
N ALA A 22 -41.35 -28.23 8.11
CA ALA A 22 -41.16 -27.46 6.88
C ALA A 22 -41.29 -25.95 7.19
N PHE A 23 -40.17 -25.23 7.23
CA PHE A 23 -40.18 -23.77 7.21
C PHE A 23 -40.40 -23.29 5.78
N VAL A 24 -41.58 -22.73 5.52
CA VAL A 24 -41.86 -21.93 4.32
C VAL A 24 -41.12 -20.61 4.47
N VAL A 25 -39.95 -20.48 3.83
CA VAL A 25 -39.24 -19.21 3.72
C VAL A 25 -39.92 -18.39 2.62
N LEU A 26 -40.72 -17.41 3.02
CA LEU A 26 -41.20 -16.34 2.14
C LEU A 26 -39.98 -15.62 1.56
N GLY A 27 -39.77 -15.76 0.25
CA GLY A 27 -38.67 -15.16 -0.50
C GLY A 27 -38.74 -13.64 -0.54
N GLY A 28 -38.25 -12.99 0.52
CA GLY A 28 -37.80 -11.61 0.43
C GLY A 28 -36.54 -11.57 -0.43
N LYS A 29 -36.59 -10.90 -1.58
CA LYS A 29 -35.37 -10.54 -2.32
C LYS A 29 -34.57 -9.59 -1.44
N VAL A 30 -33.61 -10.12 -0.69
CA VAL A 30 -32.55 -9.33 -0.07
C VAL A 30 -31.68 -8.85 -1.23
N PHE A 31 -31.88 -7.60 -1.65
CA PHE A 31 -30.93 -6.95 -2.55
C PHE A 31 -29.65 -6.77 -1.73
N ALA A 32 -28.61 -7.53 -2.06
CA ALA A 32 -27.28 -7.23 -1.54
C ALA A 32 -26.95 -5.80 -1.96
N THR A 33 -26.79 -4.91 -0.98
CA THR A 33 -26.27 -3.56 -1.25
C THR A 33 -24.93 -3.74 -1.96
N ALA A 34 -24.80 -3.15 -3.15
CA ALA A 34 -23.53 -3.16 -3.87
C ALA A 34 -22.44 -2.58 -2.95
N ILE A 35 -21.33 -3.29 -2.83
CA ILE A 35 -20.19 -2.82 -2.03
C ILE A 35 -19.60 -1.61 -2.76
N ASP A 36 -19.53 -0.47 -2.07
CA ASP A 36 -18.91 0.73 -2.59
C ASP A 36 -17.40 0.72 -2.29
N TYR A 37 -16.59 0.80 -3.34
CA TYR A 37 -15.12 0.88 -3.27
C TYR A 37 -14.60 2.30 -3.48
N ALA A 38 -15.50 3.28 -3.65
CA ALA A 38 -15.13 4.66 -3.80
C ALA A 38 -14.42 5.19 -2.54
N PRO A 39 -13.61 6.25 -2.67
CA PRO A 39 -12.99 6.88 -1.52
C PRO A 39 -14.06 7.38 -0.53
N PRO A 40 -13.96 7.08 0.78
CA PRO A 40 -14.89 7.56 1.79
C PRO A 40 -14.92 9.09 1.93
N PHE A 41 -13.87 9.79 1.50
CA PHE A 41 -13.80 11.24 1.53
C PHE A 41 -13.85 11.83 0.11
N LYS A 42 -14.73 12.82 -0.08
CA LYS A 42 -14.89 13.51 -1.37
C LYS A 42 -13.79 14.55 -1.60
N GLU A 43 -13.45 15.29 -0.55
CA GLU A 43 -12.53 16.41 -0.61
C GLU A 43 -11.19 16.08 0.06
N THR A 44 -10.14 16.66 -0.49
CA THR A 44 -8.80 16.72 0.11
C THR A 44 -8.34 18.17 0.19
N SER A 45 -7.36 18.39 1.04
CA SER A 45 -6.58 19.62 1.05
C SER A 45 -5.12 19.27 1.26
N PHE A 46 -4.25 20.23 1.02
CA PHE A 46 -2.83 20.07 1.30
C PHE A 46 -2.23 21.36 1.84
N TYR A 47 -1.04 21.25 2.39
CA TYR A 47 -0.17 22.38 2.69
C TYR A 47 1.30 21.94 2.56
N SER A 48 2.18 22.89 2.27
CA SER A 48 3.62 22.65 2.25
C SER A 48 4.23 22.88 3.63
N THR A 49 5.26 22.12 3.95
CA THR A 49 6.04 22.24 5.18
C THR A 49 7.51 21.89 4.93
N THR A 50 8.33 22.02 5.97
CA THR A 50 9.70 21.52 6.01
C THR A 50 9.76 20.39 7.03
N ILE A 51 10.28 19.22 6.62
CA ILE A 51 10.56 18.11 7.52
C ILE A 51 11.82 18.48 8.34
N SER A 52 11.65 18.77 9.63
CA SER A 52 12.70 19.43 10.42
C SER A 52 13.98 18.61 10.59
N ALA A 53 13.90 17.28 10.51
CA ALA A 53 15.03 16.39 10.75
C ALA A 53 16.08 16.42 9.62
N ASN A 54 15.66 16.70 8.38
CA ASN A 54 16.53 16.66 7.20
C ASN A 54 16.39 17.89 6.29
N ASN A 55 15.53 18.85 6.65
CA ASN A 55 15.19 20.04 5.88
C ASN A 55 14.55 19.76 4.50
N ASP A 56 13.98 18.57 4.31
CA ASP A 56 13.22 18.28 3.10
C ASP A 56 12.00 19.21 3.02
N LEU A 57 11.80 19.84 1.85
CA LEU A 57 10.51 20.46 1.54
C LEU A 57 9.50 19.35 1.27
N GLY A 58 8.31 19.41 1.86
CA GLY A 58 7.29 18.39 1.65
C GLY A 58 5.90 18.97 1.54
N ASP A 59 5.03 18.24 0.84
CA ASP A 59 3.60 18.52 0.84
C ASP A 59 2.88 17.45 1.66
N ILE A 60 1.91 17.88 2.46
CA ILE A 60 1.07 16.99 3.26
C ILE A 60 -0.36 17.09 2.74
N TYR A 61 -0.87 16.00 2.19
CA TYR A 61 -2.23 15.84 1.68
C TYR A 61 -3.07 15.10 2.72
N TYR A 62 -4.31 15.54 2.94
CA TYR A 62 -5.18 14.95 3.95
C TYR A 62 -6.66 15.02 3.53
N PRO A 63 -7.50 14.08 4.01
CA PRO A 63 -8.94 14.16 3.84
C PRO A 63 -9.49 15.42 4.52
N LYS A 64 -10.40 16.13 3.85
CA LYS A 64 -11.03 17.35 4.39
C LYS A 64 -12.55 17.19 4.53
N PRO A 65 -13.04 16.31 5.44
CA PRO A 65 -14.45 16.33 5.80
C PRO A 65 -14.78 17.66 6.52
N SER A 66 -16.03 18.11 6.40
CA SER A 66 -16.48 19.37 7.02
C SER A 66 -16.36 19.38 8.54
N ASP A 67 -16.35 18.21 9.18
CA ASP A 67 -16.24 18.00 10.62
C ASP A 67 -14.86 17.46 11.05
N LEU A 68 -13.80 17.72 10.26
CA LEU A 68 -12.43 17.23 10.54
C LEU A 68 -11.98 17.43 12.01
N ASN A 69 -12.31 18.59 12.59
CA ASN A 69 -11.91 18.97 13.95
C ASN A 69 -12.88 18.50 15.05
N SER A 70 -13.84 17.62 14.73
CA SER A 70 -14.80 17.06 15.69
C SER A 70 -14.17 16.09 16.70
N GLY A 71 -12.95 15.60 16.43
CA GLY A 71 -12.31 14.54 17.21
C GLY A 71 -12.70 13.11 16.76
N ASN A 72 -13.51 12.98 15.70
CA ASN A 72 -13.96 11.68 15.19
C ASN A 72 -12.95 10.98 14.26
N TYR A 73 -11.86 11.65 13.92
CA TYR A 73 -10.91 11.18 12.90
C TYR A 73 -9.53 10.93 13.50
N SER A 74 -8.92 9.83 13.08
CA SER A 74 -7.54 9.48 13.38
C SER A 74 -6.95 8.76 12.16
N PHE A 75 -6.30 9.53 11.28
CA PHE A 75 -5.82 9.07 9.99
C PHE A 75 -4.39 8.53 10.09
N PRO A 76 -4.11 7.32 9.58
CA PRO A 76 -2.74 6.82 9.48
C PRO A 76 -1.86 7.69 8.60
N ILE A 77 -0.56 7.64 8.87
CA ILE A 77 0.47 8.29 8.07
C ILE A 77 0.79 7.40 6.87
N VAL A 78 0.92 8.00 5.70
CA VAL A 78 1.43 7.35 4.50
C VAL A 78 2.55 8.21 3.91
N LEU A 79 3.76 7.68 3.83
CA LEU A 79 4.90 8.37 3.23
C LEU A 79 5.05 7.92 1.77
N LEU A 80 5.02 8.86 0.83
CA LEU A 80 5.41 8.61 -0.56
C LEU A 80 6.90 8.91 -0.77
N LEU A 81 7.67 7.85 -0.99
CA LEU A 81 9.08 7.93 -1.39
C LEU A 81 9.18 8.20 -2.89
N GLN A 82 9.78 9.32 -3.26
CA GLN A 82 9.83 9.78 -4.65
C GLN A 82 10.76 8.92 -5.53
N GLY A 83 10.42 8.85 -6.82
CA GLY A 83 11.34 8.39 -7.86
C GLY A 83 12.54 9.33 -8.03
N ALA A 84 13.63 8.79 -8.55
CA ALA A 84 14.84 9.56 -8.80
C ALA A 84 14.56 10.72 -9.76
N LEU A 85 15.03 11.91 -9.40
CA LEU A 85 14.91 13.15 -10.17
C LEU A 85 13.46 13.65 -10.37
N VAL A 86 12.48 13.12 -9.63
CA VAL A 86 11.07 13.52 -9.75
C VAL A 86 10.65 14.37 -8.56
N ASP A 87 10.30 15.63 -8.80
CA ASP A 87 9.81 16.56 -7.78
C ASP A 87 8.45 16.15 -7.19
N LYS A 88 8.24 16.43 -5.90
CA LYS A 88 6.99 16.16 -5.15
C LYS A 88 5.74 16.70 -5.85
N SER A 89 5.83 17.83 -6.56
CA SER A 89 4.70 18.46 -7.25
C SER A 89 4.10 17.57 -8.35
N PHE A 90 4.91 16.68 -8.94
CA PHE A 90 4.46 15.71 -9.93
C PHE A 90 3.70 14.53 -9.34
N TYR A 91 3.50 14.45 -8.02
CA TYR A 91 2.66 13.43 -7.38
C TYR A 91 1.40 14.00 -6.75
N SER A 92 1.06 15.27 -7.00
CA SER A 92 -0.03 15.97 -6.30
C SER A 92 -1.41 15.33 -6.56
N ASP A 93 -1.67 14.86 -7.78
CA ASP A 93 -2.93 14.18 -8.10
C ASP A 93 -2.98 12.80 -7.45
N TYR A 94 -1.90 12.02 -7.57
CA TYR A 94 -1.76 10.71 -6.94
C TYR A 94 -1.93 10.78 -5.41
N ALA A 95 -1.23 11.69 -4.76
CA ALA A 95 -1.29 11.88 -3.31
C ALA A 95 -2.67 12.36 -2.85
N SER A 96 -3.31 13.25 -3.60
CA SER A 96 -4.70 13.65 -3.34
C SER A 96 -5.67 12.47 -3.47
N HIS A 97 -5.54 11.66 -4.52
CA HIS A 97 -6.39 10.47 -4.67
C HIS A 97 -6.21 9.49 -3.51
N VAL A 98 -4.97 9.21 -3.08
CA VAL A 98 -4.74 8.33 -1.92
C VAL A 98 -5.29 8.96 -0.63
N ALA A 99 -5.10 10.26 -0.41
CA ALA A 99 -5.59 10.92 0.80
C ALA A 99 -7.11 10.79 0.96
N ARG A 100 -7.89 10.81 -0.14
CA ARG A 100 -9.34 10.58 -0.13
C ARG A 100 -9.77 9.23 0.44
N TYR A 101 -8.85 8.27 0.53
CA TYR A 101 -9.08 6.96 1.16
C TYR A 101 -8.85 6.95 2.68
N GLY A 102 -8.65 8.11 3.30
CA GLY A 102 -8.54 8.24 4.76
C GLY A 102 -7.10 8.15 5.28
N PHE A 103 -6.16 8.75 4.55
CA PHE A 103 -4.74 8.77 4.92
C PHE A 103 -4.18 10.19 4.90
N VAL A 104 -3.28 10.50 5.84
CA VAL A 104 -2.41 11.68 5.72
C VAL A 104 -1.20 11.28 4.90
N VAL A 105 -1.11 11.78 3.66
CA VAL A 105 -0.05 11.43 2.71
C VAL A 105 1.03 12.51 2.73
N VAL A 106 2.27 12.13 3.02
CA VAL A 106 3.43 13.02 3.06
C VAL A 106 4.29 12.76 1.82
N VAL A 107 4.56 13.81 1.04
CA VAL A 107 5.38 13.75 -0.18
C VAL A 107 6.57 14.71 -0.05
N PRO A 108 7.70 14.26 0.52
CA PRO A 108 8.91 15.05 0.61
C PRO A 108 9.68 15.10 -0.72
N ASN A 109 10.44 16.18 -0.89
CA ASN A 109 11.58 16.27 -1.79
C ASN A 109 12.87 16.03 -1.00
N HIS A 110 13.45 14.85 -1.15
CA HIS A 110 14.75 14.52 -0.60
C HIS A 110 15.86 14.93 -1.55
N LEU A 111 16.55 16.00 -1.21
CA LEU A 111 17.76 16.42 -1.92
C LEU A 111 18.98 15.87 -1.17
N ARG A 112 19.75 15.03 -1.87
CA ARG A 112 21.00 14.48 -1.35
C ARG A 112 22.09 14.47 -2.41
N PRO A 113 23.37 14.41 -2.03
CA PRO A 113 24.45 14.22 -2.99
C PRO A 113 24.16 13.02 -3.89
N SER A 114 24.40 13.19 -5.20
CA SER A 114 24.11 12.13 -6.16
C SER A 114 24.90 10.87 -5.80
N PRO A 115 24.23 9.72 -5.64
CA PRO A 115 24.92 8.47 -5.32
C PRO A 115 25.89 8.01 -6.41
N PHE A 116 25.65 8.44 -7.66
CA PHE A 116 26.45 8.05 -8.83
C PHE A 116 27.58 9.03 -9.14
N ASN A 117 27.46 10.28 -8.68
CA ASN A 117 28.49 11.29 -8.87
C ASN A 117 28.47 12.30 -7.70
N PRO A 118 29.26 12.07 -6.64
CA PRO A 118 29.27 12.92 -5.45
C PRO A 118 29.67 14.38 -5.70
N THR A 119 30.32 14.67 -6.84
CA THR A 119 30.73 16.02 -7.25
C THR A 119 29.64 16.78 -8.01
N SER A 120 28.56 16.08 -8.43
CA SER A 120 27.41 16.74 -9.02
C SER A 120 26.58 17.45 -7.96
N PRO A 121 25.82 18.50 -8.33
CA PRO A 121 24.84 19.11 -7.44
C PRO A 121 23.91 18.06 -6.82
N PRO A 122 23.44 18.26 -5.57
CA PRO A 122 22.46 17.39 -4.96
C PRO A 122 21.26 17.17 -5.88
N ASN A 123 20.76 15.94 -5.91
CA ASN A 123 19.63 15.57 -6.74
C ASN A 123 18.54 14.91 -5.90
N LEU A 124 17.35 14.84 -6.50
CA LEU A 124 16.18 14.25 -5.87
C LEU A 124 16.31 12.72 -5.87
N ALA A 125 16.45 12.13 -4.69
CA ALA A 125 16.55 10.68 -4.55
C ALA A 125 16.14 10.29 -3.13
N SER A 126 15.14 9.42 -2.98
CA SER A 126 14.74 8.95 -1.64
C SER A 126 15.81 8.13 -0.93
N GLU A 127 15.69 8.01 0.39
CA GLU A 127 16.47 7.09 1.21
C GLU A 127 15.73 6.71 2.50
N THR A 128 16.23 5.70 3.22
CA THR A 128 15.55 5.16 4.41
C THR A 128 15.40 6.15 5.57
N SER A 129 16.31 7.12 5.71
CA SER A 129 16.30 8.11 6.79
C SER A 129 15.02 8.96 6.83
N GLN A 130 14.40 9.15 5.65
CA GLN A 130 13.16 9.93 5.50
C GLN A 130 12.00 9.37 6.32
N ILE A 131 11.98 8.07 6.58
CA ILE A 131 10.86 7.41 7.26
C ILE A 131 10.79 7.86 8.73
N ALA A 132 11.91 7.82 9.43
CA ALA A 132 11.98 8.28 10.82
C ALA A 132 11.79 9.81 10.91
N ALA A 133 12.31 10.55 9.93
CA ALA A 133 12.13 11.99 9.82
C ALA A 133 10.64 12.37 9.68
N VAL A 134 9.90 11.69 8.81
CA VAL A 134 8.47 11.94 8.58
C VAL A 134 7.62 11.51 9.77
N LEU A 135 7.88 10.35 10.39
CA LEU A 135 7.19 9.96 11.62
C LEU A 135 7.33 11.02 12.72
N SER A 136 8.55 11.53 12.90
CA SER A 136 8.83 12.60 13.87
C SER A 136 8.11 13.90 13.51
N GLN A 137 8.14 14.30 12.23
CA GLN A 137 7.44 15.50 11.78
C GLN A 137 5.92 15.38 11.96
N MET A 138 5.32 14.23 11.67
CA MET A 138 3.87 14.05 11.86
C MET A 138 3.49 14.10 13.34
N ALA A 139 4.35 13.64 14.24
CA ALA A 139 4.12 13.82 15.68
C ALA A 139 4.16 15.30 16.10
N ILE A 140 4.97 16.13 15.43
CA ILE A 140 5.02 17.58 15.64
C ILE A 140 3.76 18.24 15.07
N GLU A 141 3.40 17.95 13.81
CA GLU A 141 2.20 18.48 13.15
C GLU A 141 0.93 18.15 13.95
N ASN A 142 0.80 16.91 14.43
CA ASN A 142 -0.36 16.48 15.22
C ASN A 142 -0.54 17.28 16.53
N LYS A 143 0.56 17.79 17.11
CA LYS A 143 0.54 18.55 18.37
C LYS A 143 0.51 20.06 18.17
N LYS A 144 0.75 20.56 16.96
CA LYS A 144 0.87 21.98 16.66
C LYS A 144 -0.53 22.56 16.44
N PRO A 145 -1.06 23.45 17.31
CA PRO A 145 -2.45 23.94 17.19
C PRO A 145 -2.75 24.70 15.89
N THR A 146 -1.71 25.23 15.24
CA THR A 146 -1.83 25.92 13.95
C THR A 146 -1.70 24.99 12.74
N SER A 147 -1.44 23.70 12.95
CA SER A 147 -1.42 22.71 11.87
C SER A 147 -2.85 22.41 11.42
N PRO A 148 -3.14 22.38 10.10
CA PRO A 148 -4.45 21.96 9.60
C PRO A 148 -4.85 20.53 9.96
N ILE A 149 -3.88 19.71 10.38
CA ILE A 149 -4.05 18.30 10.77
C ILE A 149 -3.72 18.08 12.26
N ALA A 150 -3.84 19.12 13.09
CA ALA A 150 -3.70 18.98 14.52
C ALA A 150 -4.71 17.98 15.09
N SER A 151 -4.26 17.08 15.95
CA SER A 151 -5.06 16.07 16.67
C SER A 151 -5.83 15.05 15.80
N VAL A 152 -5.56 14.95 14.50
CA VAL A 152 -6.24 14.00 13.59
C VAL A 152 -5.32 12.91 13.04
N ILE A 153 -4.04 12.88 13.46
CA ILE A 153 -3.06 11.89 12.96
C ILE A 153 -2.94 10.71 13.92
N ASP A 154 -3.03 9.49 13.39
CA ASP A 154 -2.60 8.27 14.06
C ASP A 154 -1.10 8.04 13.81
N THR A 155 -0.28 8.44 14.79
CA THR A 155 1.18 8.28 14.70
C THR A 155 1.67 6.87 14.96
N GLN A 156 0.78 5.91 15.25
CA GLN A 156 1.13 4.50 15.48
C GLN A 156 0.98 3.63 14.23
N ARG A 157 0.46 4.20 13.13
CA ARG A 157 0.27 3.48 11.86
C ARG A 157 0.94 4.22 10.72
N LEU A 158 1.90 3.54 10.11
CA LEU A 158 2.64 3.99 8.94
C LEU A 158 2.44 3.03 7.77
N GLY A 159 2.06 3.59 6.63
CA GLY A 159 2.14 2.96 5.32
C GLY A 159 3.24 3.59 4.49
N LEU A 160 3.80 2.84 3.55
CA LEU A 160 4.72 3.37 2.55
C LEU A 160 4.08 3.31 1.17
N LEU A 161 4.28 4.39 0.42
CA LEU A 161 4.16 4.41 -1.02
C LEU A 161 5.54 4.67 -1.59
N GLY A 162 5.76 4.29 -2.84
CA GLY A 162 6.99 4.64 -3.51
C GLY A 162 6.88 4.50 -5.01
N HIS A 163 7.64 5.32 -5.72
CA HIS A 163 7.77 5.25 -7.17
C HIS A 163 9.22 4.91 -7.52
N SER A 164 9.44 3.94 -8.40
CA SER A 164 10.77 3.67 -8.97
C SER A 164 11.84 3.48 -7.89
N PHE A 165 12.87 4.33 -7.87
CA PHE A 165 13.90 4.37 -6.84
C PHE A 165 13.34 4.48 -5.41
N GLY A 166 12.36 5.34 -5.16
CA GLY A 166 11.69 5.44 -3.86
C GLY A 166 10.91 4.19 -3.50
N GLY A 167 10.37 3.47 -4.49
CA GLY A 167 9.80 2.14 -4.28
C GLY A 167 10.84 1.10 -3.87
N ALA A 168 12.04 1.14 -4.45
CA ALA A 168 13.15 0.27 -4.03
C ALA A 168 13.60 0.57 -2.59
N VAL A 169 13.65 1.84 -2.18
CA VAL A 169 13.89 2.25 -0.79
C VAL A 169 12.82 1.67 0.15
N GLY A 170 11.54 1.81 -0.21
CA GLY A 170 10.45 1.26 0.59
C GLY A 170 10.51 -0.26 0.71
N LEU A 171 10.87 -0.96 -0.38
CA LEU A 171 11.07 -2.40 -0.37
C LEU A 171 12.26 -2.82 0.50
N SER A 172 13.39 -2.10 0.48
CA SER A 172 14.54 -2.43 1.33
C SER A 172 14.22 -2.25 2.81
N VAL A 173 13.42 -1.23 3.14
CA VAL A 173 12.92 -1.00 4.49
C VAL A 173 12.05 -2.16 4.94
N ILE A 174 11.08 -2.59 4.13
CA ILE A 174 10.22 -3.73 4.48
C ILE A 174 11.04 -5.01 4.59
N ALA A 175 12.04 -5.21 3.72
CA ALA A 175 12.97 -6.34 3.79
C ALA A 175 13.87 -6.32 5.05
N ASN A 176 13.81 -5.25 5.84
CA ASN A 176 14.69 -4.99 6.98
C ASN A 176 16.18 -5.02 6.59
N LYS A 177 16.50 -4.40 5.45
CA LYS A 177 17.86 -4.36 4.90
C LYS A 177 18.27 -2.93 4.60
N CYS A 178 19.42 -2.55 5.13
CA CYS A 178 20.16 -1.40 4.61
C CYS A 178 21.03 -1.88 3.46
N LEU A 179 20.82 -1.32 2.26
CA LEU A 179 21.54 -1.68 1.04
C LEU A 179 22.34 -0.46 0.54
N PRO A 180 23.43 -0.08 1.23
CA PRO A 180 24.24 1.09 0.85
C PRO A 180 24.89 0.92 -0.54
N GLU A 181 25.18 -0.31 -0.95
CA GLU A 181 25.70 -0.64 -2.28
C GLU A 181 24.69 -0.36 -3.40
N LEU A 182 23.40 -0.29 -3.07
CA LEU A 182 22.32 0.14 -3.97
C LEU A 182 21.89 1.59 -3.72
N TYR A 183 22.59 2.30 -2.82
CA TYR A 183 22.32 3.69 -2.44
C TYR A 183 20.93 3.96 -1.85
N LEU A 184 20.27 2.92 -1.35
CA LEU A 184 18.89 3.00 -0.83
C LEU A 184 18.83 3.46 0.63
N CYS A 185 19.95 3.36 1.35
CA CYS A 185 20.00 3.49 2.79
C CYS A 185 21.30 4.13 3.27
N GLN A 186 21.23 4.83 4.39
CA GLN A 186 22.36 5.19 5.23
C GLN A 186 22.20 4.52 6.60
N GLU A 187 23.31 4.00 7.14
CA GLU A 187 23.33 3.46 8.50
C GLU A 187 23.48 4.59 9.54
N PRO A 188 22.91 4.46 10.75
CA PRO A 188 22.14 3.32 11.23
C PRO A 188 20.70 3.29 10.70
N PHE A 189 20.23 2.11 10.30
CA PHE A 189 18.84 1.87 9.90
C PHE A 189 18.09 1.00 10.92
N THR A 190 16.82 1.32 11.16
CA THR A 190 15.90 0.48 11.91
C THR A 190 14.53 0.54 11.26
N ARG A 191 13.97 -0.62 10.92
CA ARG A 191 12.60 -0.73 10.40
C ARG A 191 11.61 -0.29 11.50
N PRO A 192 10.79 0.76 11.29
CA PRO A 192 9.86 1.24 12.31
C PRO A 192 8.82 0.17 12.65
N LYS A 193 8.43 0.08 13.93
CA LYS A 193 7.35 -0.82 14.37
C LYS A 193 5.97 -0.37 13.88
N GLU A 194 5.84 0.92 13.55
CA GLU A 194 4.64 1.54 13.03
C GLU A 194 4.36 1.12 11.58
N LEU A 195 5.34 0.56 10.87
CA LEU A 195 5.21 0.17 9.47
C LEU A 195 4.34 -1.09 9.32
N LEU A 196 3.19 -0.94 8.67
CA LEU A 196 2.19 -2.01 8.54
C LEU A 196 2.00 -2.52 7.11
N ALA A 197 2.22 -1.66 6.10
CA ALA A 197 2.04 -2.02 4.70
C ALA A 197 2.85 -1.10 3.77
N GLY A 198 3.16 -1.58 2.57
CA GLY A 198 3.73 -0.79 1.48
C GLY A 198 3.09 -1.09 0.12
N ALA A 199 2.87 -0.07 -0.71
CA ALA A 199 2.44 -0.21 -2.09
C ALA A 199 3.35 0.60 -3.03
N PHE A 200 4.06 -0.08 -3.94
CA PHE A 200 5.15 0.52 -4.70
C PHE A 200 4.89 0.42 -6.20
N PHE A 201 4.90 1.57 -6.89
CA PHE A 201 4.69 1.66 -8.33
C PHE A 201 6.00 1.63 -9.11
N GLY A 202 6.07 0.78 -10.14
CA GLY A 202 7.21 0.71 -11.05
C GLY A 202 8.52 0.42 -10.32
N ALA A 203 8.48 -0.45 -9.31
CA ALA A 203 9.59 -0.70 -8.40
C ALA A 203 10.03 -2.17 -8.42
N ASN A 204 11.30 -2.40 -8.12
CA ASN A 204 11.88 -3.73 -7.93
C ASN A 204 13.06 -3.62 -6.97
N LEU A 205 13.42 -4.72 -6.32
CA LEU A 205 14.60 -4.79 -5.46
C LEU A 205 15.66 -5.70 -6.08
N ARG A 206 16.12 -5.30 -7.26
CA ARG A 206 17.17 -5.97 -8.04
C ARG A 206 18.51 -5.29 -7.83
N ASN A 207 19.56 -6.07 -7.60
CA ASN A 207 20.93 -5.57 -7.70
C ASN A 207 21.26 -5.35 -9.19
N PRO A 208 21.58 -4.12 -9.63
CA PRO A 208 21.81 -3.84 -11.05
C PRO A 208 23.13 -4.40 -11.58
N ILE A 209 24.06 -4.80 -10.70
CA ILE A 209 25.37 -5.37 -11.07
C ILE A 209 25.26 -6.89 -11.20
N SER A 210 24.73 -7.59 -10.19
CA SER A 210 24.60 -9.05 -10.23
C SER A 210 23.34 -9.54 -10.94
N ASN A 211 22.35 -8.66 -11.17
CA ASN A 211 20.99 -8.97 -11.61
C ASN A 211 20.19 -9.90 -10.67
N GLU A 212 20.69 -10.13 -9.46
CA GLU A 212 19.97 -10.89 -8.44
C GLU A 212 18.88 -10.04 -7.79
N PHE A 213 17.80 -10.70 -7.37
CA PHE A 213 16.71 -10.08 -6.63
C PHE A 213 16.89 -10.33 -5.13
N VAL A 214 16.76 -9.28 -4.34
CA VAL A 214 16.96 -9.35 -2.89
C VAL A 214 15.74 -9.96 -2.23
N ALA A 215 15.96 -10.97 -1.38
CA ALA A 215 14.92 -11.55 -0.54
C ALA A 215 14.28 -10.49 0.38
N ILE A 216 12.94 -10.43 0.41
CA ILE A 216 12.18 -9.47 1.21
C ILE A 216 11.61 -10.21 2.43
N ALA A 217 12.36 -10.17 3.52
CA ALA A 217 11.91 -10.62 4.84
C ALA A 217 10.92 -9.60 5.43
N ASN A 218 9.69 -9.63 4.92
CA ASN A 218 8.67 -8.66 5.26
C ASN A 218 8.02 -8.88 6.62
N ASP A 219 8.25 -10.01 7.30
CA ASP A 219 7.76 -10.30 8.66
C ASP A 219 6.28 -9.97 8.88
N GLY A 220 5.42 -10.29 7.90
CA GLY A 220 3.98 -10.03 7.94
C GLY A 220 3.56 -8.60 7.54
N ILE A 221 4.49 -7.69 7.28
CA ILE A 221 4.20 -6.38 6.68
C ILE A 221 3.66 -6.60 5.27
N ALA A 222 2.49 -6.07 4.98
CA ALA A 222 1.83 -6.29 3.70
C ALA A 222 2.58 -5.58 2.55
N VAL A 223 2.78 -6.25 1.41
CA VAL A 223 3.48 -5.65 0.26
C VAL A 223 2.67 -5.75 -1.03
N ALA A 224 2.42 -4.61 -1.66
CA ALA A 224 1.94 -4.52 -3.03
C ALA A 224 3.03 -4.00 -3.96
N LEU A 225 3.22 -4.69 -5.07
CA LEU A 225 3.91 -4.18 -6.24
C LEU A 225 2.87 -3.80 -7.27
N ILE A 226 2.79 -2.52 -7.59
CA ILE A 226 1.92 -2.00 -8.66
C ILE A 226 2.83 -1.71 -9.84
N GLN A 227 2.45 -2.15 -11.03
CA GLN A 227 3.37 -2.17 -12.16
C GLN A 227 2.66 -1.70 -13.42
N GLY A 228 3.23 -0.69 -14.09
CA GLY A 228 2.79 -0.34 -15.44
C GLY A 228 3.11 -1.50 -16.39
N GLY A 229 2.10 -1.98 -17.13
CA GLY A 229 2.23 -3.13 -18.03
C GLY A 229 3.14 -2.89 -19.24
N ILE A 230 3.44 -1.63 -19.54
CA ILE A 230 4.38 -1.23 -20.60
C ILE A 230 5.50 -0.32 -20.07
N ASP A 231 5.81 -0.40 -18.77
CA ASP A 231 6.92 0.32 -18.16
C ASP A 231 8.27 -0.06 -18.82
N GLY A 232 8.92 0.92 -19.44
CA GLY A 232 10.21 0.75 -20.13
C GLY A 232 11.43 0.98 -19.25
N VAL A 233 11.26 1.42 -18.01
CA VAL A 233 12.34 1.77 -17.07
C VAL A 233 12.49 0.66 -16.02
N ALA A 234 11.42 0.40 -15.28
CA ALA A 234 11.29 -0.69 -14.33
C ALA A 234 10.43 -1.80 -14.95
N LEU A 235 11.07 -2.59 -15.81
CA LEU A 235 10.42 -3.63 -16.60
C LEU A 235 9.48 -4.53 -15.76
N PRO A 236 8.29 -4.89 -16.28
CA PRO A 236 7.33 -5.73 -15.57
C PRO A 236 7.90 -7.03 -14.99
N ASP A 237 8.76 -7.73 -15.74
CA ASP A 237 9.39 -8.97 -15.29
C ASP A 237 10.21 -8.80 -14.01
N ARG A 238 10.80 -7.60 -13.79
CA ARG A 238 11.55 -7.31 -12.55
C ARG A 238 10.63 -7.17 -11.35
N SER A 239 9.43 -6.65 -11.56
CA SER A 239 8.39 -6.59 -10.53
C SER A 239 7.90 -8.00 -10.18
N HIS A 240 7.67 -8.85 -11.20
CA HIS A 240 7.37 -10.27 -11.01
C HIS A 240 8.46 -10.99 -10.19
N SER A 241 9.73 -10.89 -10.59
CA SER A 241 10.83 -11.52 -9.84
C SER A 241 10.97 -10.97 -8.43
N THR A 242 10.67 -9.68 -8.20
CA THR A 242 10.64 -9.10 -6.84
C THR A 242 9.45 -9.64 -6.04
N PHE A 243 8.28 -9.84 -6.65
CA PHE A 243 7.11 -10.42 -6.00
C PHE A 243 7.40 -11.82 -5.45
N ASP A 244 8.16 -12.61 -6.20
CA ASP A 244 8.59 -13.95 -5.79
C ASP A 244 9.54 -13.91 -4.59
N GLN A 245 10.27 -12.80 -4.37
CA GLN A 245 11.14 -12.61 -3.22
C GLN A 245 10.41 -12.18 -1.93
N ILE A 246 9.12 -11.82 -1.99
CA ILE A 246 8.31 -11.48 -0.81
C ILE A 246 7.94 -12.76 -0.07
N GLN A 247 8.49 -12.94 1.13
CA GLN A 247 8.48 -14.21 1.85
C GLN A 247 7.12 -14.57 2.46
N THR A 248 6.41 -13.59 3.01
CA THR A 248 5.16 -13.84 3.76
C THR A 248 3.98 -13.07 3.19
N PRO A 249 2.78 -13.69 3.11
CA PRO A 249 1.54 -12.98 2.88
C PRO A 249 1.22 -11.96 4.01
N PRO A 250 0.38 -10.95 3.76
CA PRO A 250 -0.33 -10.72 2.51
C PRO A 250 0.51 -9.95 1.47
N LYS A 251 0.43 -10.38 0.21
CA LYS A 251 1.14 -9.73 -0.90
C LYS A 251 0.29 -9.65 -2.17
N ALA A 252 0.50 -8.62 -2.98
CA ALA A 252 -0.16 -8.47 -4.28
C ALA A 252 0.80 -7.93 -5.35
N LEU A 253 0.66 -8.44 -6.56
CA LEU A 253 1.24 -7.89 -7.78
C LEU A 253 0.08 -7.43 -8.67
N ILE A 254 0.04 -6.15 -8.95
CA ILE A 254 -1.07 -5.45 -9.59
C ILE A 254 -0.53 -4.81 -10.87
N THR A 255 -0.84 -5.40 -12.02
CA THR A 255 -0.41 -4.87 -13.32
C THR A 255 -1.47 -3.92 -13.87
N VAL A 256 -1.10 -2.67 -14.10
CA VAL A 256 -1.93 -1.64 -14.73
C VAL A 256 -1.65 -1.63 -16.23
N MET A 257 -2.58 -2.17 -17.01
CA MET A 257 -2.46 -2.32 -18.46
C MET A 257 -2.37 -0.95 -19.14
N GLY A 258 -1.41 -0.82 -20.06
CA GLY A 258 -1.20 0.41 -20.83
C GLY A 258 -0.53 1.56 -20.06
N ALA A 259 -0.29 1.41 -18.76
CA ALA A 259 0.52 2.34 -17.98
C ALA A 259 2.03 2.09 -18.23
N ASN A 260 2.77 3.18 -18.37
CA ASN A 260 4.24 3.21 -18.42
C ASN A 260 4.83 3.65 -17.06
N HIS A 261 6.14 3.90 -16.99
CA HIS A 261 6.81 4.25 -15.73
C HIS A 261 6.29 5.52 -15.04
N PHE A 262 5.80 6.49 -15.82
CA PHE A 262 5.36 7.79 -15.30
C PHE A 262 3.84 7.94 -15.28
N SER A 263 3.09 6.85 -15.42
CA SER A 263 1.63 6.90 -15.31
C SER A 263 1.13 7.22 -13.90
N ILE A 264 2.01 7.21 -12.90
CA ILE A 264 1.72 7.67 -11.53
C ILE A 264 1.85 9.20 -11.37
N THR A 265 2.60 9.89 -12.23
CA THR A 265 2.88 11.31 -12.07
C THR A 265 1.85 12.18 -12.79
N ASN A 266 1.67 13.45 -12.41
CA ASN A 266 0.71 14.38 -13.04
C ASN A 266 0.94 14.56 -14.55
N VAL A 267 2.17 14.31 -15.03
CA VAL A 267 2.53 14.34 -16.45
C VAL A 267 3.37 13.11 -16.78
N ASN A 268 3.29 12.63 -18.02
CA ASN A 268 4.23 11.65 -18.52
C ASN A 268 5.61 12.29 -18.71
N ASN A 269 6.69 11.58 -18.34
CA ASN A 269 8.08 12.06 -18.43
C ASN A 269 8.28 13.45 -17.77
N PRO A 270 8.11 13.55 -16.44
CA PRO A 270 8.26 14.81 -15.72
C PRO A 270 9.65 15.43 -15.91
N ALA A 271 9.70 16.76 -15.93
CA ALA A 271 10.95 17.48 -16.17
C ALA A 271 12.02 17.11 -15.13
N GLY A 272 13.24 16.86 -15.61
CA GLY A 272 14.37 16.42 -14.79
C GLY A 272 14.54 14.90 -14.69
N ALA A 273 13.47 14.12 -14.88
CA ALA A 273 13.54 12.67 -14.87
C ALA A 273 14.09 12.12 -16.19
N ASN A 274 14.73 10.94 -16.12
CA ASN A 274 15.07 10.18 -17.32
C ASN A 274 13.78 9.65 -17.95
N PRO A 275 13.49 9.96 -19.23
CA PRO A 275 12.21 9.61 -19.82
C PRO A 275 12.05 8.11 -20.03
N ASP A 276 10.82 7.62 -19.84
CA ASP A 276 10.39 6.34 -20.36
C ASP A 276 10.15 6.49 -21.86
N ARG A 277 10.80 5.63 -22.65
CA ARG A 277 10.67 5.61 -24.11
C ARG A 277 9.35 5.00 -24.56
N ASN A 278 8.72 4.21 -23.69
CA ASN A 278 7.40 3.66 -23.96
C ASN A 278 6.35 4.73 -23.72
N THR A 279 5.53 4.98 -24.74
CA THR A 279 4.39 5.89 -24.64
C THR A 279 3.23 5.16 -23.98
N ALA A 280 2.72 5.70 -22.87
CA ALA A 280 1.52 5.18 -22.22
C ALA A 280 0.35 5.08 -23.22
N THR A 281 -0.39 3.99 -23.19
CA THR A 281 -1.63 3.82 -23.95
C THR A 281 -2.86 4.05 -23.08
N LEU A 282 -2.69 3.98 -21.75
CA LEU A 282 -3.67 4.44 -20.78
C LEU A 282 -3.59 5.96 -20.64
N GLU A 283 -4.75 6.62 -20.60
CA GLU A 283 -4.81 8.07 -20.35
C GLU A 283 -4.23 8.40 -18.96
N GLN A 284 -3.54 9.53 -18.85
CA GLN A 284 -2.74 9.87 -17.67
C GLN A 284 -3.60 9.96 -16.41
N ALA A 285 -4.72 10.68 -16.43
CA ALA A 285 -5.60 10.81 -15.26
C ALA A 285 -6.22 9.46 -14.86
N VAL A 286 -6.61 8.63 -15.83
CA VAL A 286 -7.07 7.25 -15.57
C VAL A 286 -5.97 6.40 -14.94
N GLY A 287 -4.72 6.51 -15.42
CA GLY A 287 -3.56 5.85 -14.85
C GLY A 287 -3.31 6.25 -13.40
N ILE A 288 -3.26 7.56 -13.12
CA ILE A 288 -3.07 8.11 -11.78
C ILE A 288 -4.16 7.62 -10.83
N GLU A 289 -5.44 7.74 -11.22
CA GLU A 289 -6.57 7.28 -10.41
C GLU A 289 -6.46 5.79 -10.12
N THR A 290 -6.21 4.98 -11.15
CA THR A 290 -6.14 3.52 -11.03
C THR A 290 -5.02 3.13 -10.07
N ILE A 291 -3.82 3.66 -10.26
CA ILE A 291 -2.66 3.37 -9.39
C ILE A 291 -2.96 3.84 -7.96
N ALA A 292 -3.54 5.03 -7.77
CA ALA A 292 -3.88 5.56 -6.45
C ALA A 292 -4.95 4.72 -5.73
N ARG A 293 -6.01 4.32 -6.43
CA ARG A 293 -7.09 3.49 -5.87
C ARG A 293 -6.57 2.13 -5.44
N TRP A 294 -5.79 1.45 -6.28
CA TRP A 294 -5.21 0.15 -5.93
C TRP A 294 -4.21 0.25 -4.78
N SER A 295 -3.34 1.27 -4.78
CA SER A 295 -2.46 1.58 -3.63
C SER A 295 -3.27 1.78 -2.36
N ALA A 296 -4.27 2.65 -2.40
CA ALA A 296 -5.01 3.04 -1.21
C ALA A 296 -5.89 1.91 -0.66
N LEU A 297 -6.58 1.15 -1.51
CA LEU A 297 -7.35 -0.01 -1.10
C LEU A 297 -6.46 -1.10 -0.51
N PHE A 298 -5.25 -1.31 -1.06
CA PHE A 298 -4.26 -2.21 -0.46
C PHE A 298 -3.87 -1.78 0.96
N LEU A 299 -3.58 -0.48 1.15
CA LEU A 299 -3.28 0.06 2.48
C LEU A 299 -4.48 -0.05 3.42
N ARG A 300 -5.71 0.24 2.97
CA ARG A 300 -6.92 0.11 3.79
C ARG A 300 -7.16 -1.34 4.23
N ALA A 301 -7.05 -2.29 3.32
CA ALA A 301 -7.22 -3.71 3.59
C ALA A 301 -6.27 -4.19 4.70
N ASN A 302 -5.01 -3.74 4.66
CA ASN A 302 -3.96 -4.29 5.51
C ASN A 302 -3.69 -3.48 6.78
N MET A 303 -3.80 -2.15 6.73
CA MET A 303 -3.57 -1.25 7.87
C MET A 303 -4.83 -1.00 8.68
N LEU A 304 -5.97 -0.80 8.00
CA LEU A 304 -7.25 -0.49 8.63
C LEU A 304 -8.16 -1.71 8.80
N LYS A 305 -7.76 -2.86 8.26
CA LYS A 305 -8.55 -4.10 8.25
C LYS A 305 -9.93 -3.89 7.59
N ASP A 306 -9.97 -3.02 6.58
CA ASP A 306 -11.18 -2.75 5.80
C ASP A 306 -11.53 -3.99 4.97
N ARG A 307 -12.68 -4.60 5.28
CA ARG A 307 -13.17 -5.82 4.64
C ARG A 307 -13.53 -5.63 3.17
N ALA A 308 -14.11 -4.49 2.81
CA ALA A 308 -14.45 -4.21 1.42
C ALA A 308 -13.16 -4.05 0.61
N ALA A 309 -12.21 -3.25 1.11
CA ALA A 309 -10.91 -3.11 0.46
C ALA A 309 -10.16 -4.45 0.37
N PHE A 310 -10.25 -5.30 1.40
CA PHE A 310 -9.68 -6.64 1.36
C PHE A 310 -10.28 -7.50 0.24
N ASP A 311 -11.62 -7.53 0.12
CA ASP A 311 -12.30 -8.27 -0.95
C ASP A 311 -11.95 -7.74 -2.34
N TYR A 312 -11.79 -6.43 -2.46
CA TYR A 312 -11.35 -5.79 -3.69
C TYR A 312 -9.96 -6.30 -4.11
N ILE A 313 -8.98 -6.26 -3.20
CA ILE A 313 -7.60 -6.63 -3.52
C ILE A 313 -7.42 -8.13 -3.77
N TYR A 314 -8.07 -8.97 -2.97
CA TYR A 314 -7.76 -10.40 -2.92
C TYR A 314 -8.82 -11.31 -3.57
N SER A 315 -9.91 -10.76 -4.11
CA SER A 315 -10.98 -11.60 -4.66
C SER A 315 -11.56 -11.13 -5.99
N GLN A 316 -11.85 -9.84 -6.17
CA GLN A 316 -12.71 -9.43 -7.31
C GLN A 316 -12.35 -8.09 -7.96
N GLY A 317 -11.38 -7.34 -7.44
CA GLY A 317 -11.10 -5.99 -7.92
C GLY A 317 -10.65 -5.93 -9.38
N ASP A 318 -9.94 -6.93 -9.88
CA ASP A 318 -9.49 -7.01 -11.28
C ASP A 318 -10.60 -7.41 -12.25
N ALA A 319 -11.63 -8.13 -11.78
CA ALA A 319 -12.86 -8.34 -12.53
C ALA A 319 -13.71 -7.05 -12.62
N LEU A 320 -13.57 -6.16 -11.63
CA LEU A 320 -14.29 -4.88 -11.56
C LEU A 320 -13.54 -3.72 -12.24
N ASP A 321 -12.23 -3.87 -12.46
CA ASP A 321 -11.37 -2.86 -13.06
C ASP A 321 -10.74 -3.38 -14.36
N PRO A 322 -11.23 -2.95 -15.53
CA PRO A 322 -10.76 -3.46 -16.80
C PRO A 322 -9.30 -3.12 -17.09
N ASN A 323 -8.73 -2.12 -16.39
CA ASN A 323 -7.36 -1.66 -16.58
C ASN A 323 -6.34 -2.52 -15.83
N VAL A 324 -6.77 -3.47 -14.99
CA VAL A 324 -5.87 -4.15 -14.05
C VAL A 324 -5.92 -5.67 -14.17
N ARG A 325 -4.78 -6.31 -13.87
CA ARG A 325 -4.66 -7.74 -13.59
C ARG A 325 -3.96 -7.94 -12.25
N VAL A 326 -4.42 -8.92 -11.47
CA VAL A 326 -3.88 -9.16 -10.12
C VAL A 326 -3.42 -10.59 -9.95
N THR A 327 -2.23 -10.72 -9.36
CA THR A 327 -1.76 -11.94 -8.70
C THR A 327 -1.62 -11.62 -7.22
N SER A 328 -2.33 -12.29 -6.34
CA SER A 328 -2.25 -12.01 -4.90
C SER A 328 -2.23 -13.27 -4.05
N VAL A 329 -1.64 -13.15 -2.87
CA VAL A 329 -1.63 -14.19 -1.83
C VAL A 329 -2.10 -13.54 -0.53
N ALA A 330 -3.26 -13.96 -0.05
CA ALA A 330 -3.92 -13.37 1.10
C ALA A 330 -3.62 -14.14 2.40
N VAL A 331 -3.85 -13.48 3.53
CA VAL A 331 -4.04 -14.11 4.85
C VAL A 331 -5.54 -14.32 5.09
N PRO A 332 -5.98 -15.05 6.12
CA PRO A 332 -7.41 -15.15 6.43
C PRO A 332 -8.09 -13.77 6.51
N LYS A 333 -9.27 -13.68 5.90
CA LYS A 333 -10.05 -12.45 5.83
C LYS A 333 -10.29 -11.86 7.23
N PRO A 334 -10.15 -10.54 7.42
CA PRO A 334 -10.43 -9.91 8.70
C PRO A 334 -11.86 -10.20 9.19
N SER A 335 -12.01 -10.49 10.48
CA SER A 335 -13.33 -10.64 11.13
C SER A 335 -14.10 -9.33 11.09
N SER A 336 -15.43 -9.38 10.97
CA SER A 336 -16.28 -8.20 11.16
C SER A 336 -16.12 -7.68 12.59
N LYS A 337 -15.69 -6.42 12.74
CA LYS A 337 -15.89 -5.65 13.96
C LYS A 337 -17.24 -4.95 13.91
#